data_AF-A0A7L4LF58-F1
#
_entry.id   AF-A0A7L4LF58-F1
#
_cell.length_a   1.000
_cell.length_b   1.000
_cell.length_c   1.000
_cell.angle_alpha   90.00
_cell.angle_beta   90.00
_cell.angle_gamma   90.00
#
_symmetry.space_group_name_H-M   'P 1'
#
loop_
_entity.id
_entity.type
_entity.pdbx_description
1 polymer ?
#
loop_
_entity_poly.entity_id
_entity_poly.type
_entity_poly.pdbx_seq_one_letter_code
_entity_poly.pdbx_strand_id
1 'polypeptide(L)'
;SRMKRLGMMLNSSRSQRHLALIDVKGFHPRDVTVVVKDGKMTVSAKHKEEHNTAVAKTCNYRKFIKEFNLPPGVNEDEVTYSL
;
A
#
# COMPACT_ATOMS: atom_id res chain seq x y z
N SER A 1 -20.56 -12.37 1.09
CA SER A 1 -19.54 -13.40 1.40
C SER A 1 -18.16 -12.89 1.01
N ARG A 2 -17.23 -12.86 1.99
CA ARG A 2 -15.87 -12.30 1.92
C ARG A 2 -14.94 -13.03 0.93
N MET A 3 -15.38 -14.17 0.38
CA MET A 3 -14.60 -15.03 -0.51
C MET A 3 -14.65 -14.61 -1.99
N LYS A 4 -15.60 -13.75 -2.42
CA LYS A 4 -15.74 -13.40 -3.86
C LYS A 4 -14.69 -12.42 -4.40
N ARG A 5 -13.88 -11.79 -3.54
CA ARG A 5 -12.85 -10.82 -3.98
C ARG A 5 -11.44 -11.40 -4.14
N LEU A 6 -11.20 -12.62 -3.63
CA LEU A 6 -9.89 -13.29 -3.75
C LEU A 6 -9.75 -14.06 -5.08
N GLY A 7 -10.84 -14.31 -5.80
CA GLY A 7 -10.83 -15.09 -7.05
C GLY A 7 -10.59 -14.32 -8.35
N MET A 8 -10.58 -12.98 -8.32
CA MET A 8 -10.55 -12.17 -9.56
C MET A 8 -9.14 -11.73 -10.01
N MET A 9 -8.06 -12.20 -9.38
CA MET A 9 -6.68 -11.85 -9.78
C MET A 9 -5.88 -13.00 -10.38
N LEU A 10 -6.45 -14.21 -10.50
CA LEU A 10 -5.73 -15.38 -10.98
C LEU A 10 -5.80 -15.61 -12.50
N ASN A 11 -6.38 -14.69 -13.28
CA ASN A 11 -6.67 -14.96 -14.70
C ASN A 11 -6.44 -13.78 -15.66
N SER A 12 -5.33 -13.07 -15.53
CA SER A 12 -4.90 -12.08 -16.54
C SER A 12 -3.44 -12.28 -16.95
N SER A 13 -3.24 -13.00 -18.06
CA SER A 13 -2.03 -13.02 -18.91
C SER A 13 -0.70 -13.53 -18.30
N ARG A 14 -0.10 -14.51 -18.97
CA ARG A 14 1.15 -15.23 -18.63
C ARG A 14 2.46 -14.39 -18.61
N SER A 15 2.42 -13.10 -18.27
CA SER A 15 3.63 -12.27 -18.14
C SER A 15 3.54 -11.12 -17.13
N GLN A 16 2.43 -10.96 -16.41
CA GLN A 16 2.24 -9.83 -15.50
C GLN A 16 2.34 -10.31 -14.05
N ARG A 17 3.55 -10.27 -13.48
CA ARG A 17 3.85 -10.68 -12.08
C ARG A 17 3.42 -9.62 -11.06
N HIS A 18 2.21 -9.08 -11.18
CA HIS A 18 1.72 -8.04 -10.27
C HIS A 18 1.11 -8.67 -9.02
N LEU A 19 1.74 -8.44 -7.86
CA LEU A 19 1.28 -8.98 -6.57
C LEU A 19 0.06 -8.22 -6.03
N ALA A 20 0.01 -6.89 -6.22
CA ALA A 20 -1.09 -6.05 -5.75
C ALA A 20 -1.16 -4.72 -6.52
N LEU A 21 -2.37 -4.16 -6.58
CA LEU A 21 -2.63 -2.76 -6.91
C LEU A 21 -3.28 -2.10 -5.70
N ILE A 22 -2.72 -0.97 -5.25
CA ILE A 22 -3.15 -0.30 -4.02
C ILE A 22 -3.42 1.17 -4.33
N ASP A 23 -4.65 1.60 -4.07
CA ASP A 23 -5.02 3.01 -4.14
C ASP A 23 -4.51 3.74 -2.89
N VAL A 24 -3.56 4.65 -3.10
CA VAL A 24 -2.98 5.53 -2.07
C VAL A 24 -3.36 7.00 -2.30
N LYS A 25 -4.45 7.25 -3.03
CA LYS A 25 -4.93 8.62 -3.30
C LYS A 25 -5.12 9.41 -2.02
N GLY A 26 -4.64 10.65 -2.03
CA GLY A 26 -4.69 11.56 -0.88
C GLY A 26 -3.48 11.50 0.05
N PHE A 27 -2.44 10.75 -0.33
CA PHE A 27 -1.10 10.79 0.27
C PHE A 27 -0.08 11.24 -0.77
N HIS A 28 1.00 11.91 -0.34
CA HIS A 28 2.13 12.16 -1.24
C HIS A 28 2.93 10.87 -1.45
N PRO A 29 3.55 10.66 -2.62
CA PRO A 29 4.40 9.49 -2.86
C PRO A 29 5.50 9.30 -1.80
N ARG A 30 6.07 10.41 -1.29
CA ARG A 30 7.08 10.40 -0.21
C ARG A 30 6.57 9.91 1.15
N ASP A 31 5.26 9.96 1.37
CA ASP A 31 4.64 9.52 2.62
C ASP A 31 4.26 8.04 2.58
N VAL A 32 4.43 7.37 1.44
CA VAL A 32 4.14 5.95 1.23
C VAL A 32 5.41 5.14 1.55
N THR A 33 5.25 4.12 2.38
CA THR A 33 6.31 3.16 2.73
C THR A 33 5.83 1.75 2.41
N VAL A 34 6.68 1.02 1.70
CA VAL A 34 6.52 -0.42 1.43
C VAL A 34 7.60 -1.16 2.22
N VAL A 35 7.18 -2.13 3.03
CA VAL A 35 8.06 -3.01 3.79
C VAL A 35 7.77 -4.44 3.39
N VAL A 36 8.80 -5.18 2.99
CA VAL A 36 8.71 -6.62 2.71
C VAL A 36 9.58 -7.33 3.73
N LYS A 37 8.95 -8.20 4.53
CA LYS A 37 9.62 -8.94 5.61
C LYS A 37 8.78 -10.12 6.07
N ASP A 38 9.42 -11.21 6.45
CA ASP A 38 8.81 -12.40 7.06
C ASP A 38 7.69 -13.01 6.19
N GLY A 39 7.90 -13.03 4.86
CA GLY A 39 6.94 -13.50 3.87
C GLY A 39 5.73 -12.58 3.69
N LYS A 40 5.81 -11.32 4.14
CA LYS A 40 4.71 -10.35 4.11
C LYS A 40 5.13 -9.04 3.47
N MET A 41 4.19 -8.41 2.77
CA MET A 41 4.29 -7.05 2.27
C MET A 41 3.33 -6.15 3.05
N THR A 42 3.86 -5.08 3.63
CA THR A 42 3.10 -4.01 4.28
C THR A 42 3.24 -2.73 3.48
N VAL A 43 2.12 -2.17 3.04
CA VAL A 43 2.08 -0.83 2.43
C VAL A 43 1.38 0.10 3.39
N SER A 44 2.06 1.19 3.74
CA SER A 44 1.55 2.19 4.68
C SER A 44 1.74 3.59 4.14
N ALA A 45 0.87 4.50 4.53
CA ALA A 45 1.04 5.91 4.26
C ALA A 45 0.63 6.72 5.49
N LYS A 46 1.41 7.75 5.84
CA LYS A 46 1.13 8.61 7.00
C LYS A 46 1.40 10.05 6.62
N HIS A 47 0.38 10.89 6.75
CA HIS A 47 0.49 12.31 6.44
C HIS A 47 -0.07 13.15 7.58
N LYS A 48 0.66 14.22 7.93
CA LYS A 48 0.25 15.20 8.95
C LYS A 48 0.46 16.59 8.37
N GLU A 49 -0.59 17.39 8.32
CA GLU A 49 -0.53 18.80 7.93
C GLU A 49 -0.96 19.65 9.11
N GLU A 50 -0.15 20.65 9.43
CA GLU A 50 -0.50 21.68 10.39
C GLU A 50 -0.63 23.00 9.65
N HIS A 51 -1.81 23.60 9.72
CA HIS A 51 -2.06 24.94 9.21
C HIS A 51 -2.24 25.88 10.39
N ASN A 52 -1.33 26.84 10.50
CA ASN A 52 -1.40 27.92 11.47
C ASN A 52 -1.77 29.20 10.71
N THR A 53 -2.91 29.78 11.06
CA THR A 53 -3.33 31.11 10.61
C THR A 53 -3.34 32.06 11.81
N ALA A 54 -3.48 33.37 11.57
CA ALA A 54 -3.58 34.35 12.64
C ALA A 54 -4.77 34.10 13.59
N VAL A 55 -5.79 33.35 13.14
CA VAL A 55 -7.06 33.16 13.85
C VAL A 55 -7.26 31.73 14.34
N ALA A 56 -6.63 30.74 13.71
CA ALA A 56 -6.83 29.32 14.03
C ALA A 56 -5.62 28.45 13.74
N LYS A 57 -5.49 27.36 14.50
CA LYS A 57 -4.58 26.25 14.25
C LYS A 57 -5.38 25.00 13.92
N THR A 58 -5.14 24.39 12.76
CA THR A 58 -5.78 23.13 12.35
C THR A 58 -4.72 22.07 12.10
N CYS A 59 -4.96 20.86 12.61
CA CYS A 59 -4.13 19.69 12.37
C CYS A 59 -4.94 18.64 11.61
N ASN A 60 -4.50 18.27 10.41
CA ASN A 60 -5.05 17.17 9.64
C ASN A 60 -4.11 15.98 9.73
N TYR A 61 -4.63 14.81 10.08
CA TYR A 61 -3.86 13.58 10.18
C TYR A 61 -4.56 12.46 9.43
N ARG A 62 -3.82 11.79 8.55
CA ARG A 62 -4.30 10.64 7.78
C ARG A 62 -3.30 9.49 7.87
N LYS A 63 -3.84 8.28 8.00
CA LYS A 63 -3.05 7.04 8.05
C LYS A 63 -3.73 5.94 7.24
N PHE A 64 -2.93 5.22 6.47
CA PHE A 64 -3.30 4.02 5.73
C PHE A 64 -2.30 2.91 6.05
N ILE A 65 -2.78 1.68 6.26
CA ILE A 65 -1.96 0.47 6.38
C ILE A 65 -2.70 -0.69 5.71
N LYS A 66 -1.99 -1.46 4.89
CA LYS A 66 -2.47 -2.71 4.31
C LYS A 66 -1.36 -3.74 4.27
N GLU A 67 -1.67 -4.95 4.75
CA GLU A 67 -0.75 -6.08 4.80
C GLU A 67 -1.22 -7.20 3.86
N PHE A 68 -0.27 -7.87 3.23
CA PHE A 68 -0.48 -9.01 2.34
C PHE A 68 0.57 -10.09 2.60
N ASN A 69 0.17 -11.35 2.53
CA ASN A 69 1.14 -12.44 2.49
C ASN A 69 1.68 -12.58 1.06
N LEU A 70 2.98 -12.81 0.93
CA LEU A 70 3.58 -13.15 -0.34
C LEU A 70 3.13 -14.55 -0.76
N PRO A 71 2.94 -14.79 -2.08
CA PRO A 71 2.76 -16.13 -2.59
C PRO A 71 3.98 -17.02 -2.26
N PRO A 72 3.78 -18.34 -2.07
CA PRO A 72 4.89 -19.26 -1.87
C PRO A 72 5.92 -19.18 -3.00
N GLY A 73 7.20 -19.17 -2.65
CA GLY A 73 8.32 -19.17 -3.61
C GLY A 73 8.70 -17.79 -4.18
N VAL A 74 8.02 -16.71 -3.76
CA VAL A 74 8.47 -15.34 -4.06
C VAL A 74 9.55 -14.95 -3.04
N ASN A 75 10.73 -14.57 -3.54
CA ASN A 75 11.79 -14.01 -2.70
C ASN A 75 11.47 -12.54 -2.39
N GLU A 76 11.70 -12.12 -1.14
CA GLU A 76 11.48 -10.75 -0.68
C GLU A 76 12.33 -9.74 -1.47
N ASP A 77 13.56 -10.11 -1.82
CA ASP A 77 14.50 -9.28 -2.57
C ASP A 77 14.07 -9.04 -4.03
N GLU A 78 13.16 -9.87 -4.55
CA GLU A 78 12.62 -9.74 -5.91
C GLU A 78 11.37 -8.83 -5.96
N VAL A 79 10.86 -8.42 -4.80
CA VAL A 79 9.66 -7.58 -4.72
C VAL A 79 10.04 -6.13 -5.01
N THR A 80 9.60 -5.64 -6.16
CA THR A 80 9.72 -4.23 -6.56
C THR A 80 8.39 -3.50 -6.47
N TYR A 81 8.42 -2.18 -6.31
CA TYR A 81 7.23 -1.32 -6.33
C TYR A 81 7.46 -0.07 -7.18
N SER A 82 6.36 0.51 -7.64
CA SER A 82 6.30 1.78 -8.36
C SER A 82 5.08 2.56 -7.88
N LEU A 83 5.20 3.89 -7.76
CA LEU A 83 4.14 4.80 -7.34
C LEU A 83 3.71 5.70 -8.50
#